data_AF-A0A7D5N276-F1
#
_entry.id   AF-A0A7D5N276-F1
#
_cell.length_a   1.000
_cell.length_b   1.000
_cell.length_c   1.000
_cell.angle_alpha   90.00
_cell.angle_beta   90.00
_cell.angle_gamma   90.00
#
_symmetry.space_group_name_H-M   'P 1'
#
loop_
_entity.id
_entity.type
_entity.pdbx_description
1 polymer ?
#
loop_
_entity_poly.entity_id
_entity_poly.type
_entity_poly.pdbx_seq_one_letter_code
_entity_poly.pdbx_strand_id
1 'polypeptide(L)'
;MPKHRLPKQIEPLRLTEKSTKLEGTLALAEMPRLHDLLLEPLGEAVIELNFDKDMQGLPLIYGRIEAQVFMACQRCLQPVSYHLTLR
;
A
#
# COMPACT_ATOMS: atom_id res chain seq x y z
N MET A 1 12.57 -1.54 9.42
CA MET A 1 11.55 -1.65 8.36
C MET A 1 11.34 -3.13 8.06
N PRO A 2 10.13 -3.68 8.19
CA PRO A 2 9.87 -5.09 7.91
C PRO A 2 10.22 -5.39 6.44
N LYS A 3 11.12 -6.36 6.22
CA LYS A 3 11.65 -6.75 4.88
C LYS A 3 10.95 -8.00 4.36
N HIS A 4 9.63 -8.07 4.51
CA HIS A 4 8.85 -9.23 4.11
C HIS A 4 7.81 -8.80 3.08
N ARG A 5 7.76 -9.51 1.96
CA ARG A 5 6.74 -9.28 0.94
C ARG A 5 5.38 -9.65 1.49
N LEU A 6 4.43 -8.76 1.32
CA LEU A 6 3.04 -9.04 1.66
C LEU A 6 2.46 -10.12 0.74
N PRO A 7 1.55 -10.97 1.25
CA PRO A 7 0.84 -11.93 0.42
C PRO A 7 -0.06 -11.21 -0.59
N LYS A 8 -0.13 -11.74 -1.82
CA LYS A 8 -0.97 -11.18 -2.90
C LYS A 8 -2.47 -11.33 -2.64
N GLN A 9 -2.83 -12.35 -1.86
CA GLN A 9 -4.19 -12.66 -1.48
C GLN A 9 -4.24 -12.91 0.02
N ILE A 10 -5.31 -12.41 0.63
CA ILE A 10 -5.58 -12.54 2.05
C ILE A 10 -7.03 -12.98 2.22
N GLU A 11 -7.34 -13.63 3.35
CA GLU A 11 -8.70 -13.93 3.76
C GLU A 11 -9.10 -12.92 4.84
N PRO A 12 -9.75 -11.78 4.49
CA PRO A 12 -9.87 -10.64 5.40
C PRO A 12 -10.67 -10.97 6.65
N LEU A 13 -11.72 -11.77 6.51
CA LEU A 13 -12.57 -12.18 7.64
C LEU A 13 -11.79 -12.97 8.70
N ARG A 14 -10.93 -13.89 8.29
CA ARG A 14 -10.09 -14.68 9.22
C ARG A 14 -9.01 -13.84 9.90
N LEU A 15 -8.49 -12.82 9.20
CA LEU A 15 -7.54 -11.88 9.78
C LEU A 15 -8.21 -10.96 10.81
N THR A 16 -9.45 -10.54 10.54
CA THR A 16 -10.28 -9.78 11.47
C THR A 16 -10.66 -10.60 12.71
N GLU A 17 -11.02 -11.87 12.56
CA GLU A 17 -11.31 -12.75 13.70
C GLU A 17 -10.14 -12.87 14.67
N LYS A 18 -8.93 -12.73 14.14
CA LYS A 18 -7.67 -12.80 14.89
C LYS A 18 -7.09 -11.42 15.26
N SER A 19 -7.82 -10.33 14.98
CA SER A 19 -7.35 -8.94 15.13
C SER A 19 -5.90 -8.74 14.66
N THR A 20 -5.59 -9.26 13.46
CA THR A 20 -4.21 -9.35 12.96
C THR A 20 -3.76 -8.05 12.30
N LYS A 21 -2.47 -7.72 12.45
CA LYS A 21 -1.81 -6.68 11.67
C LYS A 21 -0.95 -7.31 10.58
N LEU A 22 -1.05 -6.79 9.36
CA LEU A 22 -0.15 -7.13 8.25
C LEU A 22 0.73 -5.93 7.94
N GLU A 23 2.03 -6.16 7.95
CA GLU A 23 3.05 -5.18 7.60
C GLU A 23 4.01 -5.78 6.60
N GLY A 24 4.42 -4.98 5.62
CA GLY A 24 5.46 -5.38 4.68
C GLY A 24 5.55 -4.44 3.50
N THR A 25 6.19 -4.93 2.45
CA THR A 25 6.43 -4.13 1.25
C THR A 25 5.91 -4.81 -0.01
N LEU A 26 5.55 -3.99 -1.00
CA LEU A 26 5.22 -4.41 -2.36
C LEU A 26 6.03 -3.58 -3.35
N ALA A 27 6.63 -4.23 -4.34
CA ALA A 27 7.34 -3.53 -5.41
C ALA A 27 6.35 -2.70 -6.24
N LEU A 28 6.71 -1.46 -6.57
CA LEU A 28 5.85 -0.59 -7.39
C LEU A 28 5.58 -1.20 -8.78
N ALA A 29 6.52 -1.98 -9.30
CA ALA A 29 6.36 -2.75 -10.54
C ALA A 29 5.24 -3.82 -10.46
N GLU A 30 4.85 -4.29 -9.27
CA GLU A 30 3.74 -5.24 -9.08
C GLU A 30 2.38 -4.55 -8.90
N MET A 31 2.31 -3.22 -8.97
CA MET A 31 1.10 -2.42 -8.77
C MET A 31 0.62 -1.80 -10.09
N PRO A 32 -0.11 -2.53 -10.97
CA PRO A 32 -0.37 -2.09 -12.35
C PRO A 32 -1.02 -0.70 -12.45
N ARG A 33 -1.99 -0.41 -11.58
CA ARG A 33 -2.67 0.89 -11.53
C ARG A 33 -1.75 2.08 -11.20
N LEU A 34 -0.71 1.83 -10.40
CA LEU A 34 0.25 2.86 -10.02
C LEU A 34 1.41 2.89 -11.03
N HIS A 35 1.92 1.73 -11.42
CA HIS A 35 2.95 1.52 -12.43
C HIS A 35 2.72 2.37 -13.69
N ASP A 36 1.51 2.31 -14.26
CA ASP A 36 1.16 3.03 -15.49
C ASP A 36 1.23 4.57 -15.36
N LEU A 37 1.29 5.10 -14.14
CA LEU A 37 1.37 6.53 -13.85
C LEU A 37 2.80 7.02 -13.53
N LEU A 38 3.76 6.09 -13.39
CA LEU A 38 5.14 6.41 -13.01
C LEU A 38 6.02 6.52 -14.25
N LEU A 39 6.99 7.42 -14.20
CA LEU A 39 8.07 7.47 -15.20
C LEU A 39 8.99 6.25 -15.04
N GLU A 40 9.27 5.89 -13.79
CA GLU A 40 10.08 4.74 -13.43
C GLU A 40 9.41 4.03 -12.25
N PRO A 41 8.96 2.77 -12.39
CA PRO A 41 8.32 2.00 -11.33
C PRO A 41 9.36 1.36 -10.40
N LEU A 42 10.32 2.15 -9.95
CA LEU A 42 11.42 1.72 -9.09
C LEU A 42 11.10 1.95 -7.62
N GLY A 43 11.41 0.95 -6.79
CA GLY A 43 11.23 1.01 -5.34
C GLY A 43 10.03 0.21 -4.85
N GLU A 44 9.67 0.45 -3.59
CA GLU A 44 8.69 -0.33 -2.86
C GLU A 44 7.71 0.59 -2.14
N ALA A 45 6.44 0.18 -2.08
CA ALA A 45 5.44 0.75 -1.19
C ALA A 45 5.49 0.01 0.14
N VAL A 46 5.59 0.76 1.23
CA VAL A 46 5.44 0.27 2.61
C VAL A 46 3.95 0.27 2.93
N ILE A 47 3.44 -0.87 3.40
CA ILE A 47 2.02 -1.08 3.65
C ILE A 47 1.85 -1.60 5.07
N GLU A 48 0.93 -0.97 5.79
CA GLU A 48 0.43 -1.43 7.08
C GLU A 48 -1.09 -1.57 6.99
N LEU A 49 -1.62 -2.76 7.26
CA LEU A 49 -3.05 -3.04 7.28
C LEU A 49 -3.43 -3.66 8.62
N ASN A 50 -4.45 -3.11 9.25
CA ASN A 50 -5.03 -3.61 10.48
C ASN A 50 -6.41 -4.20 10.16
N PHE A 51 -6.65 -5.39 10.67
CA PHE A 51 -7.91 -6.10 10.54
C PHE A 51 -8.52 -6.17 11.93
N ASP A 52 -9.69 -5.56 12.10
CA ASP A 52 -10.33 -5.46 13.40
C ASP A 52 -11.85 -5.55 13.28
N LYS A 53 -12.56 -5.48 14.40
CA LYS A 53 -14.01 -5.31 14.44
C LYS A 53 -14.36 -3.92 14.96
N ASP A 54 -15.37 -3.30 14.37
CA ASP A 54 -15.91 -2.04 14.88
C ASP A 54 -16.70 -2.24 16.19
N MET A 55 -17.25 -1.15 16.73
CA MET A 55 -18.07 -1.20 17.96
C MET A 55 -19.36 -2.03 17.82
N GLN A 56 -19.79 -2.34 16.59
CA GLN A 56 -20.96 -3.17 16.29
C GLN A 56 -20.55 -4.63 15.99
N GLY A 57 -19.26 -4.96 16.08
CA GLY A 57 -18.72 -6.28 15.78
C GLY A 57 -18.54 -6.56 14.27
N LEU A 58 -18.70 -5.55 13.42
CA LEU A 58 -18.53 -5.68 11.97
C LEU A 58 -17.04 -5.64 11.58
N PRO A 59 -16.61 -6.45 10.60
CA PRO A 59 -15.24 -6.40 10.11
C PRO A 59 -14.84 -5.02 9.56
N LEU A 60 -13.74 -4.49 10.09
CA LEU A 60 -13.15 -3.22 9.73
C LEU A 60 -11.70 -3.45 9.28
N ILE A 61 -11.32 -2.80 8.17
CA ILE A 61 -9.95 -2.80 7.67
C ILE A 61 -9.52 -1.35 7.54
N TYR A 62 -8.37 -1.01 8.12
CA TYR A 62 -7.79 0.33 8.04
C TYR A 62 -6.27 0.22 8.04
N GLY A 63 -5.58 1.23 7.50
CA GLY A 63 -4.15 1.09 7.31
C GLY A 63 -3.50 2.32 6.72
N ARG A 64 -2.25 2.16 6.32
CA ARG A 64 -1.48 3.20 5.65
C ARG A 64 -0.63 2.57 4.56
N ILE A 65 -0.51 3.29 3.45
CA ILE A 65 0.42 2.97 2.38
C ILE A 65 1.31 4.19 2.15
N GLU A 66 2.62 3.97 2.08
CA GLU A 66 3.61 5.02 1.81
C GLU A 66 4.54 4.58 0.70
N ALA A 67 4.80 5.47 -0.26
CA ALA A 67 5.74 5.19 -1.33
C ALA A 67 6.41 6.48 -1.81
N GLN A 68 7.70 6.40 -2.12
CA GLN A 68 8.36 7.42 -2.92
C GLN A 68 8.21 7.04 -4.39
N VAL A 69 7.67 7.94 -5.21
CA VAL A 69 7.44 7.68 -6.63
C VAL A 69 8.08 8.73 -7.51
N PHE A 70 8.43 8.33 -8.72
CA PHE A 70 8.94 9.22 -9.75
C PHE A 70 7.95 9.28 -10.90
N MET A 71 7.37 10.45 -11.13
CA MET A 71 6.28 10.65 -12.09
C MET A 71 6.45 11.94 -12.88
N ALA A 72 5.75 12.05 -14.00
CA ALA A 72 5.68 13.31 -14.74
C ALA A 72 4.76 14.28 -13.99
N CYS A 73 5.23 15.49 -13.74
CA CYS A 73 4.38 16.56 -13.22
C CYS A 73 3.26 16.86 -14.23
N GLN A 74 1.99 16.69 -13.85
CA GLN A 74 0.85 16.93 -14.75
C GLN A 74 0.65 18.41 -15.14
N ARG A 75 1.47 19.34 -14.60
CA ARG A 75 1.45 20.76 -14.95
C ARG A 75 2.53 21.17 -15.94
N CYS A 76 3.77 20.72 -15.74
CA CYS A 76 4.92 21.12 -16.57
C CYS A 76 5.56 19.96 -17.34
N LEU A 77 5.05 18.74 -17.18
CA LEU A 77 5.55 17.49 -17.74
C LEU A 77 7.01 17.15 -17.38
N GLN A 78 7.61 17.88 -16.42
CA GLN A 78 8.94 17.57 -15.94
C GLN A 78 8.92 16.43 -14.90
N PRO A 79 9.99 15.63 -14.80
CA PRO A 79 10.07 14.58 -13.79
C PRO A 79 10.06 15.16 -12.37
N VAL A 80 9.27 14.55 -11.48
CA VAL A 80 9.19 14.94 -10.07
C VAL A 80 9.21 13.71 -9.17
N SER A 81 9.98 13.82 -8.08
CA SER A 81 9.97 12.86 -6.98
C SER A 81 8.88 13.27 -5.99
N TYR A 82 7.91 12.40 -5.77
CA TYR A 82 6.74 12.68 -4.94
C TYR A 82 6.54 11.61 -3.87
N HIS A 83 6.24 12.05 -2.65
CA HIS A 83 5.95 11.15 -1.55
C HIS A 83 4.43 10.91 -1.47
N LEU A 84 3.99 9.71 -1.85
CA LEU A 84 2.61 9.29 -1.76
C LEU A 84 2.32 8.72 -0.36
N THR A 85 1.24 9.18 0.26
CA THR A 85 0.67 8.59 1.46
C THR A 85 -0.83 8.36 1.25
N LEU A 86 -1.29 7.13 1.47
CA LEU A 86 -2.69 6.75 1.57
C LEU A 86 -2.97 6.34 3.02
N ARG A 87 -4.09 6.79 3.60
CA ARG A 87 -4.56 6.42 4.94
C ARG A 87 -6.01 5.97 4.87
#